data_AF-X1S9G5-F1
#
_entry.id   AF-X1S9G5-F1
#
_cell.length_a   1.000
_cell.length_b   1.000
_cell.length_c   1.000
_cell.angle_alpha   90.00
_cell.angle_beta   90.00
_cell.angle_gamma   90.00
#
_symmetry.space_group_name_H-M   'P 1'
#
loop_
_entity.id
_entity.type
_entity.pdbx_description
1 polymer ?
#
loop_
_entity_poly.entity_id
_entity_poly.type
_entity_poly.pdbx_seq_one_letter_code
_entity_poly.pdbx_strand_id
1 'polypeptide(L)'
;SSYNVGSFREGLLEIRAEQTEFLRGHLAFYDVLNPYRIIIGADTPWVGQYLGQFYQSRLGNKIPVVVTDSVTAEVIKYASNSFLAMKISFAEELRELCQKLGVEYGM
;
A
#
# COMPACT_ATOMS: atom_id res chain seq x y z
N SER A 1 -7.26 -19.47 -29.86
CA SER A 1 -6.11 -18.68 -29.40
C SER A 1 -6.62 -17.78 -28.29
N SER A 2 -6.60 -18.31 -27.07
CA SER A 2 -7.16 -17.65 -25.88
C SER A 2 -6.14 -17.88 -24.78
N TYR A 3 -5.31 -16.86 -24.53
CA TYR A 3 -4.37 -16.89 -23.43
C TYR A 3 -5.15 -16.86 -22.12
N ASN A 4 -5.10 -18.01 -21.46
CA ASN A 4 -5.70 -18.30 -20.19
C ASN A 4 -5.02 -17.44 -19.12
N VAL A 5 -5.79 -16.54 -18.48
CA VAL A 5 -5.30 -15.69 -17.40
C VAL A 5 -5.15 -16.56 -16.15
N GLY A 6 -3.98 -17.18 -16.05
CA GLY A 6 -3.21 -17.38 -14.82
C GLY A 6 -3.96 -17.92 -13.60
N SER A 7 -4.31 -19.20 -13.61
CA SER A 7 -4.33 -20.00 -12.39
C SER A 7 -2.90 -20.31 -11.97
N PHE A 8 -2.31 -19.49 -11.09
CA PHE A 8 -1.06 -19.81 -10.39
C PHE A 8 -1.29 -19.63 -8.89
N ARG A 9 -1.80 -20.69 -8.27
CA ARG A 9 -1.90 -20.87 -6.81
C ARG A 9 -0.71 -21.69 -6.35
N GLU A 10 0.38 -21.04 -5.98
CA GLU A 10 1.42 -21.51 -5.05
C GLU A 10 2.45 -20.37 -4.88
N GLY A 11 2.58 -19.82 -3.67
CA GLY A 11 3.59 -18.82 -3.31
C GLY A 11 3.40 -17.40 -3.89
N LEU A 12 2.21 -16.81 -3.73
CA LEU A 12 1.91 -15.48 -4.26
C LEU A 12 2.78 -14.39 -3.58
N LEU A 13 3.70 -13.82 -4.35
CA LEU A 13 4.62 -12.76 -3.98
C LEU A 13 3.93 -11.40 -4.09
N GLU A 14 3.23 -10.95 -3.04
CA GLU A 14 2.56 -9.65 -3.10
C GLU A 14 3.41 -8.53 -2.50
N ILE A 15 4.31 -7.98 -3.31
CA ILE A 15 5.00 -6.73 -2.97
C ILE A 15 4.04 -5.58 -3.19
N ARG A 16 3.42 -5.12 -2.11
CA ARG A 16 2.61 -3.91 -2.11
C ARG A 16 3.45 -2.80 -1.49
N ALA A 17 4.14 -2.05 -2.35
CA ALA A 17 4.47 -0.67 -2.02
C ALA A 17 3.15 0.02 -1.69
N GLU A 18 3.13 0.89 -0.67
CA GLU A 18 1.97 1.71 -0.30
C GLU A 18 1.65 2.68 -1.45
N GLN A 19 1.06 2.13 -2.50
CA GLN A 19 0.62 2.84 -3.67
C GLN A 19 -0.87 3.02 -3.55
N THR A 20 -1.22 4.26 -3.29
CA THR A 20 -2.59 4.68 -3.18
C THR A 20 -3.22 4.63 -4.56
N GLU A 21 -4.29 3.86 -4.73
CA GLU A 21 -5.06 3.80 -5.98
C GLU A 21 -5.63 5.17 -6.43
N PHE A 22 -5.58 6.16 -5.53
CA PHE A 22 -6.10 7.51 -5.70
C PHE A 22 -5.08 8.54 -6.20
N LEU A 23 -3.79 8.20 -6.32
CA LEU A 23 -2.79 9.09 -6.88
C LEU A 23 -2.87 9.03 -8.42
N ARG A 24 -3.57 10.02 -8.98
CA ARG A 24 -3.58 10.37 -10.41
C ARG A 24 -2.19 10.13 -11.01
N GLY A 25 -2.11 9.41 -12.12
CA GLY A 25 -0.92 8.71 -12.66
C GLY A 25 0.35 9.51 -13.01
N HIS A 26 0.53 10.74 -12.52
CA HIS A 26 1.74 11.56 -12.71
C HIS A 26 2.80 11.40 -11.61
N LEU A 27 2.47 10.85 -10.43
CA LEU A 27 3.44 10.60 -9.33
C LEU A 27 3.59 9.13 -8.96
N ALA A 28 2.72 8.25 -9.47
CA ALA A 28 2.72 6.82 -9.18
C ALA A 28 4.09 6.17 -9.43
N PHE A 29 4.85 6.61 -10.43
CA PHE A 29 6.19 6.04 -10.68
C PHE A 29 7.23 6.45 -9.62
N TYR A 30 7.21 7.69 -9.14
CA TYR A 30 8.15 8.18 -8.13
C TYR A 30 7.87 7.54 -6.76
N ASP A 31 6.59 7.39 -6.42
CA ASP A 31 6.16 6.82 -5.15
C ASP A 31 6.39 5.29 -5.08
N VAL A 32 6.37 4.57 -6.23
CA VAL A 32 6.81 3.16 -6.29
C VAL A 32 8.30 3.04 -5.98
N LEU A 33 9.10 4.03 -6.42
CA LEU A 33 10.54 4.04 -6.21
C LEU A 33 10.97 4.58 -4.84
N ASN A 34 10.07 5.23 -4.11
CA ASN A 34 10.33 5.82 -2.80
C ASN A 34 9.23 5.45 -1.78
N PRO A 35 9.00 4.16 -1.49
CA PRO A 35 7.97 3.76 -0.55
C PRO A 35 8.35 4.16 0.88
N TYR A 36 7.34 4.50 1.69
CA TYR A 36 7.52 4.76 3.12
C TYR A 36 7.91 3.49 3.89
N ARG A 37 7.39 2.33 3.47
CA ARG A 37 7.76 0.99 3.93
C ARG A 37 7.37 -0.09 2.92
N ILE A 38 7.93 -1.27 3.06
CA ILE A 38 7.62 -2.44 2.23
C ILE A 38 7.07 -3.54 3.12
N ILE A 39 5.89 -4.05 2.77
CA ILE A 39 5.28 -5.21 3.41
C ILE A 39 5.41 -6.40 2.46
N ILE A 40 5.93 -7.52 2.96
CA ILE A 40 6.10 -8.76 2.23
C ILE A 40 5.26 -9.83 2.92
N GLY A 41 4.21 -10.30 2.24
CA GLY A 41 3.47 -11.49 2.62
C GLY A 41 4.14 -12.74 2.07
N ALA A 42 4.54 -13.67 2.93
CA ALA A 42 5.11 -14.94 2.53
C ALA A 42 4.79 -16.05 3.54
N ASP A 43 4.13 -17.10 3.07
CA ASP A 43 3.84 -18.30 3.89
C ASP A 43 5.05 -19.24 3.99
N THR A 44 6.05 -19.01 3.13
CA THR A 44 7.31 -19.75 3.11
C THR A 44 8.44 -18.88 3.65
N PRO A 45 9.04 -19.20 4.82
CA PRO A 45 10.00 -18.33 5.49
C PRO A 45 11.21 -17.92 4.64
N TRP A 46 11.76 -18.86 3.85
CA TRP A 46 12.92 -18.58 3.00
C TRP A 46 12.61 -17.58 1.89
N VAL A 47 11.38 -17.59 1.36
CA VAL A 47 10.91 -16.66 0.33
C VAL A 47 10.84 -15.25 0.91
N GLY A 48 10.24 -15.10 2.09
CA GLY A 48 10.16 -13.81 2.78
C GLY A 48 11.53 -13.21 3.09
N GLN A 49 12.48 -14.03 3.56
CA GLN A 49 13.84 -13.59 3.84
C GLN A 49 14.61 -13.17 2.58
N TYR A 50 14.53 -13.99 1.52
CA TYR A 50 15.19 -13.70 0.25
C TYR A 50 14.72 -12.35 -0.33
N LEU A 51 13.40 -12.13 -0.35
CA LEU A 51 12.84 -10.86 -0.82
C LEU A 51 13.20 -9.69 0.09
N GLY A 52 13.17 -9.90 1.41
CA GLY A 52 13.55 -8.85 2.36
C GLY A 52 14.96 -8.34 2.09
N GLN A 53 15.91 -9.26 1.88
CA GLN A 53 17.28 -8.92 1.52
C GLN A 53 17.37 -8.27 0.13
N PHE A 54 16.65 -8.79 -0.86
CA PHE A 54 16.60 -8.23 -2.19
C PHE A 54 16.14 -6.76 -2.17
N TYR A 55 15.04 -6.45 -1.49
CA TYR A 55 14.50 -5.09 -1.41
C TYR A 55 15.41 -4.15 -0.61
N GLN A 56 15.97 -4.59 0.51
CA GLN A 56 16.96 -3.80 1.26
C GLN A 56 18.18 -3.46 0.40
N SER A 57 18.66 -4.43 -0.42
CA SER A 57 19.80 -4.19 -1.31
C SER A 57 19.50 -3.19 -2.44
N ARG A 58 18.26 -3.15 -2.94
CA ARG A 58 17.86 -2.31 -4.08
C ARG A 58 17.42 -0.91 -3.69
N LEU A 59 16.75 -0.77 -2.56
CA LEU A 59 16.15 0.50 -2.12
C LEU A 59 16.92 1.14 -0.95
N GLY A 60 17.95 0.46 -0.46
CA GLY A 60 18.80 0.89 0.64
C GLY A 60 18.18 0.62 2.01
N ASN A 61 19.03 0.51 3.03
CA ASN A 61 18.64 0.18 4.42
C ASN A 61 17.80 1.28 5.13
N LYS A 62 17.37 2.32 4.42
CA LYS A 62 16.54 3.39 4.97
C LYS A 62 15.04 3.09 4.90
N ILE A 63 14.63 2.22 3.98
CA ILE A 63 13.22 1.85 3.82
C ILE A 63 12.95 0.62 4.70
N PRO A 64 12.06 0.71 5.69
CA PRO A 64 11.69 -0.43 6.52
C PRO A 64 11.07 -1.54 5.68
N VAL A 65 11.53 -2.77 5.90
CA VAL A 65 10.96 -3.97 5.29
C VAL A 65 10.36 -4.85 6.39
N VAL A 66 9.08 -5.17 6.26
CA VAL A 66 8.33 -6.02 7.18
C VAL A 66 7.95 -7.29 6.44
N VAL A 67 8.37 -8.44 6.98
CA VAL A 67 7.98 -9.76 6.47
C VAL A 67 6.92 -10.33 7.41
N THR A 68 5.82 -10.81 6.85
CA THR A 68 4.67 -11.39 7.58
C THR A 68 4.03 -12.50 6.72
N ASP A 69 3.03 -13.21 7.23
CA ASP A 69 2.23 -14.15 6.45
C ASP A 69 1.37 -13.44 5.39
N SER A 70 0.94 -14.18 4.37
CA SER A 70 0.20 -13.61 3.23
C SER A 70 -1.11 -12.94 3.65
N VAL A 71 -1.82 -13.52 4.61
CA VAL A 71 -3.13 -13.03 5.07
C VAL A 71 -2.96 -11.68 5.79
N THR A 72 -1.98 -11.59 6.69
CA THR A 72 -1.70 -10.34 7.41
C THR A 72 -1.25 -9.23 6.45
N ALA A 73 -0.41 -9.54 5.46
CA ALA A 73 0.01 -8.56 4.46
C ALA A 73 -1.18 -8.01 3.65
N GLU A 74 -2.11 -8.88 3.28
CA GLU A 74 -3.34 -8.49 2.58
C GLU A 74 -4.22 -7.58 3.44
N VAL A 75 -4.43 -7.94 4.71
CA VAL A 75 -5.19 -7.13 5.67
C VAL A 75 -4.53 -5.76 5.88
N ILE A 76 -3.20 -5.68 5.97
CA ILE A 76 -2.48 -4.41 6.09
C ILE A 76 -2.76 -3.50 4.88
N LYS A 77 -2.82 -4.06 3.65
CA LYS A 77 -3.16 -3.27 2.46
C LYS A 77 -4.58 -2.72 2.53
N TYR A 78 -5.55 -3.58 2.86
CA TYR A 78 -6.94 -3.17 2.99
C TYR A 78 -7.10 -2.10 4.07
N ALA A 79 -6.55 -2.33 5.27
CA ALA A 79 -6.62 -1.38 6.37
C ALA A 79 -6.01 -0.02 6.02
N SER A 80 -4.86 -0.01 5.33
CA SER A 80 -4.19 1.23 4.93
C SER A 80 -5.03 2.04 3.92
N ASN A 81 -5.58 1.37 2.90
CA ASN A 81 -6.45 2.02 1.91
C ASN A 81 -7.76 2.52 2.54
N SER A 82 -8.38 1.72 3.40
CA SER A 82 -9.61 2.10 4.11
C SER A 82 -9.37 3.26 5.07
N PHE A 83 -8.25 3.28 5.80
CA PHE A 83 -7.92 4.37 6.71
C PHE A 83 -7.69 5.68 5.95
N LEU A 84 -7.02 5.63 4.79
CA LEU A 84 -6.84 6.81 3.97
C LEU A 84 -8.17 7.32 3.41
N ALA A 85 -9.01 6.43 2.89
CA ALA A 85 -10.35 6.80 2.43
C ALA A 85 -11.16 7.46 3.55
N MET A 86 -11.11 6.89 4.76
CA MET A 86 -11.75 7.46 5.95
C MET A 86 -11.24 8.86 6.28
N LYS A 87 -9.93 9.12 6.19
CA LYS A 87 -9.38 10.47 6.41
C LYS A 87 -9.92 11.49 5.41
N ILE A 88 -10.03 11.10 4.14
CA ILE A 88 -10.54 11.97 3.07
C ILE A 88 -12.04 12.25 3.31
N SER A 89 -12.83 11.20 3.55
CA SER A 89 -14.25 11.32 3.85
C SER A 89 -14.50 12.18 5.09
N PHE A 90 -13.73 11.98 6.15
CA PHE A 90 -13.83 12.77 7.38
C PHE A 90 -13.53 14.25 7.14
N ALA A 91 -12.47 14.56 6.39
CA ALA A 91 -12.14 15.94 6.05
C ALA A 91 -13.26 16.61 5.23
N GLU A 92 -13.89 15.87 4.34
CA GLU A 92 -15.00 16.35 3.53
C GLU A 92 -16.27 16.59 4.35
N GLU A 93 -16.63 15.66 5.23
CA GLU A 93 -17.77 15.84 6.15
C GLU A 93 -17.54 17.03 7.10
N LEU A 94 -16.32 17.20 7.59
CA LEU A 94 -15.96 18.33 8.44
C LEU A 94 -16.07 19.65 7.67
N ARG A 95 -15.62 19.69 6.40
CA ARG A 95 -15.76 20.85 5.51
C ARG A 95 -17.23 21.21 5.34
N GLU A 96 -18.09 20.24 5.05
CA GLU A 96 -19.53 20.47 4.91
C GLU A 96 -20.17 20.97 6.22
N LEU A 97 -19.76 20.43 7.36
CA LEU A 97 -20.26 20.87 8.66
C LEU A 97 -19.85 22.32 8.96
N CYS A 98 -18.59 22.69 8.76
CA CYS A 98 -18.11 24.06 8.93
C CYS A 98 -18.88 25.04 8.03
N GLN A 99 -19.11 24.67 6.76
CA GLN A 99 -19.91 25.48 5.82
C GLN A 99 -21.35 25.70 6.31
N LYS A 100 -22.00 24.65 6.83
CA LYS A 100 -23.37 24.76 7.39
C LYS A 100 -23.43 25.63 8.65
N LEU A 101 -22.36 25.66 9.43
CA LEU A 101 -22.26 26.47 10.66
C LEU A 101 -21.73 27.89 10.42
N GLY A 102 -21.38 28.25 9.18
CA GLY A 102 -20.77 29.55 8.87
C GLY A 102 -19.37 29.74 9.45
N VAL A 103 -18.67 28.64 9.77
CA VAL A 103 -17.30 28.65 10.28
C VAL A 103 -16.35 28.56 9.09
N GLU A 104 -15.43 29.53 8.97
CA GLU A 104 -14.36 29.46 7.98
C GLU A 104 -13.34 28.39 8.36
N TYR A 105 -13.30 27.33 7.56
CA TYR A 105 -12.23 26.33 7.58
C TYR A 105 -11.18 26.76 6.56
N GLY A 106 -10.13 27.42 7.01
CA GLY A 106 -8.96 27.72 6.18
C GLY A 106 -8.23 26.42 5.85
N MET A 107 -8.16 26.09 4.56
CA MET A 107 -7.15 25.19 4.02
C MET A 107 -6.07 26.04 3.35
#